data_AF-X1JKC2-F1
#
_entry.id   AF-X1JKC2-F1
#
_cell.length_a   1.000
_cell.length_b   1.000
_cell.length_c   1.000
_cell.angle_alpha   90.00
_cell.angle_beta   90.00
_cell.angle_gamma   90.00
#
_symmetry.space_group_name_H-M   'P 1'
#
loop_
_entity.id
_entity.type
_entity.pdbx_description
1 polymer ?
#
loop_
_entity_poly.entity_id
_entity_poly.type
_entity_poly.pdbx_seq_one_letter_code
_entity_poly.pdbx_strand_id
1 'polypeptide(L)'
;MKQLIILIIILIILSLSSTSVYAAEFSPAPLKLSAPGIIKYNFDGTKLVIPVKVSGTNALSVFCVYTKDKASDISNVMNGYLGWHHVNKVDTSIYISPITQLSVGNNEIRWSGKDDDGNAVPKGEYTKGEF
;
A
#
# COMPACT_ATOMS: atom_id res chain seq x y z
N MET A 1 45.00 -44.21 31.75
CA MET A 1 45.40 -43.68 30.42
C MET A 1 44.38 -43.98 29.30
N LYS A 2 43.92 -45.23 29.12
CA LYS A 2 42.97 -45.61 28.04
C LYS A 2 41.66 -44.81 28.01
N GLN A 3 41.05 -44.53 29.17
CA GLN A 3 39.81 -43.74 29.24
C GLN A 3 40.01 -42.24 28.97
N LEU A 4 41.17 -41.68 29.32
CA LEU A 4 41.53 -40.30 29.01
C LEU A 4 41.67 -40.10 27.49
N ILE A 5 42.27 -41.08 26.80
CA ILE A 5 42.41 -41.06 25.34
C ILE A 5 41.04 -41.13 24.65
N ILE A 6 40.14 -42.00 25.14
CA ILE A 6 38.77 -42.11 24.60
C ILE A 6 38.00 -40.80 24.78
N LEU A 7 38.14 -40.14 25.94
CA LEU A 7 37.48 -38.86 26.22
C LEU A 7 37.96 -37.75 25.26
N ILE A 8 39.27 -37.68 25.00
CA ILE A 8 39.86 -36.69 24.08
C ILE A 8 39.38 -36.92 22.64
N ILE A 9 39.28 -38.18 22.20
CA ILE A 9 38.79 -38.52 20.86
C ILE A 9 37.31 -38.10 20.70
N ILE A 10 36.48 -38.35 21.71
CA ILE A 10 35.07 -37.95 21.69
C ILE A 10 34.93 -36.42 21.63
N LEU A 11 35.76 -35.69 22.39
CA LEU A 11 35.75 -34.23 22.41
C LEU A 11 36.18 -33.62 21.06
N ILE A 12 37.15 -34.25 20.38
CA ILE A 12 37.58 -33.86 19.04
C ILE A 12 36.45 -34.13 18.03
N ILE A 13 35.78 -35.28 18.09
CA ILE A 13 34.67 -35.58 17.18
C ILE A 13 33.51 -34.60 17.36
N LEU A 14 33.20 -34.21 18.60
CA LEU A 14 32.16 -33.22 18.91
C LEU A 14 32.50 -31.80 18.42
N SER A 15 33.78 -31.40 18.43
CA SER A 15 34.19 -30.09 17.92
C SER A 15 34.19 -30.02 16.39
N LEU A 16 34.40 -31.15 15.70
CA LEU A 16 34.27 -31.25 14.23
C LEU A 16 32.81 -31.23 13.73
N SER A 17 31.82 -31.45 14.59
CA SER A 17 30.38 -31.38 14.25
C SER A 17 29.79 -29.95 14.30
N SER A 18 30.62 -28.92 14.32
CA SER A 18 30.18 -27.52 14.22
C SER A 18 29.72 -27.20 12.79
N THR A 19 28.44 -27.42 12.52
CA THR A 19 27.81 -26.98 11.26
C THR A 19 27.68 -25.46 11.26
N SER A 20 28.10 -24.80 10.17
CA SER A 20 27.76 -23.41 9.94
C SER A 20 26.25 -23.28 9.76
N VAL A 21 25.59 -22.57 10.67
CA VAL A 21 24.20 -22.16 10.48
C VAL A 21 24.20 -21.09 9.39
N TYR A 22 23.77 -21.45 8.19
CA TYR A 22 23.56 -20.51 7.10
C TYR A 22 22.23 -19.78 7.34
N ALA A 23 22.29 -18.62 7.98
CA ALA A 23 21.19 -17.67 7.91
C ALA A 23 21.27 -16.99 6.55
N ALA A 24 20.28 -17.23 5.67
CA ALA A 24 20.16 -16.42 4.46
C ALA A 24 20.05 -14.94 4.85
N GLU A 25 20.71 -14.05 4.11
CA GLU A 25 20.58 -12.62 4.35
C GLU A 25 19.10 -12.21 4.25
N PHE A 26 18.55 -11.66 5.34
CA PHE A 26 17.19 -11.14 5.34
C PHE A 26 17.16 -9.84 4.52
N SER A 27 16.79 -9.97 3.24
CA SER A 27 16.67 -8.85 2.29
C SER A 27 15.34 -8.93 1.55
N PRO A 28 14.20 -8.63 2.21
CA PRO A 28 12.89 -8.67 1.57
C PRO A 28 12.79 -7.59 0.50
N ALA A 29 12.23 -7.94 -0.66
CA ALA A 29 12.03 -6.98 -1.74
C ALA A 29 10.97 -5.92 -1.32
N PRO A 30 11.29 -4.62 -1.30
CA PRO A 30 10.33 -3.59 -0.92
C PRO A 30 9.12 -3.55 -1.85
N LEU A 31 7.91 -3.49 -1.28
CA LEU A 31 6.70 -3.23 -2.05
C LEU A 31 6.77 -1.83 -2.65
N LYS A 32 6.55 -1.74 -3.96
CA LYS A 32 6.44 -0.46 -4.67
C LYS A 32 5.25 -0.47 -5.60
N LEU A 33 4.40 0.55 -5.46
CA LEU A 33 3.31 0.88 -6.35
C LEU A 33 3.73 2.08 -7.21
N SER A 34 3.35 2.07 -8.49
CA SER A 34 3.61 3.18 -9.39
C SER A 34 2.45 3.33 -10.38
N ALA A 35 1.90 4.53 -10.47
CA ALA A 35 0.87 4.88 -11.42
C ALA A 35 1.07 6.32 -11.91
N PRO A 36 0.47 6.73 -13.05
CA PRO A 36 0.63 8.08 -13.59
C PRO A 36 0.31 9.16 -12.56
N GLY A 37 1.17 10.18 -12.46
CA GLY A 37 1.02 11.26 -11.48
C GLY A 37 -0.17 12.19 -11.74
N ILE A 38 -0.59 12.32 -13.00
CA ILE A 38 -1.77 13.08 -13.42
C ILE A 38 -2.65 12.13 -14.23
N ILE A 39 -3.93 12.06 -13.87
CA ILE A 39 -4.91 11.23 -14.54
C ILE A 39 -6.07 12.12 -14.97
N LYS A 40 -6.30 12.21 -16.28
CA LYS A 40 -7.41 12.98 -16.83
C LYS A 40 -8.64 12.08 -16.92
N TYR A 41 -9.71 12.48 -16.25
CA TYR A 41 -11.03 11.89 -16.43
C TYR A 41 -11.90 12.80 -17.30
N ASN A 42 -12.61 12.23 -18.27
CA ASN A 42 -13.39 13.00 -19.24
C ASN A 42 -14.80 13.35 -18.73
N PHE A 43 -15.25 12.74 -17.62
CA PHE A 43 -16.60 12.92 -17.08
C PHE A 43 -17.69 12.66 -18.13
N ASP A 44 -17.47 11.67 -18.98
CA ASP A 44 -18.37 11.22 -20.06
C ASP A 44 -19.21 10.00 -19.65
N GLY A 45 -19.11 9.58 -18.39
CA GLY A 45 -19.78 8.39 -17.85
C GLY A 45 -19.07 7.07 -18.16
N THR A 46 -17.94 7.10 -18.88
CA THR A 46 -17.09 5.92 -19.06
C THR A 46 -16.24 5.66 -17.82
N LYS A 47 -15.71 4.44 -17.68
CA LYS A 47 -14.82 4.13 -16.55
C LYS A 47 -13.43 4.66 -16.83
N LEU A 48 -12.88 5.40 -15.88
CA LEU A 48 -11.47 5.72 -15.84
C LEU A 48 -10.65 4.45 -15.58
N VAL A 49 -9.67 4.17 -16.43
CA VAL A 49 -8.74 3.05 -16.27
C VAL A 49 -7.37 3.60 -15.90
N ILE A 50 -6.85 3.17 -14.76
CA ILE A 50 -5.59 3.64 -14.18
C ILE A 50 -4.59 2.48 -14.23
N PRO A 51 -3.52 2.56 -15.05
CA PRO A 51 -2.49 1.55 -15.04
C PRO A 51 -1.65 1.66 -13.76
N VAL A 52 -1.47 0.53 -13.07
CA VAL A 52 -0.67 0.43 -11.83
C VAL A 52 0.40 -0.64 -12.02
N LYS A 53 1.64 -0.29 -11.76
CA LYS A 53 2.77 -1.23 -11.72
C LYS A 53 3.12 -1.58 -10.28
N VAL A 54 3.21 -2.87 -9.99
CA VAL A 54 3.56 -3.41 -8.68
C VAL A 54 4.89 -4.16 -8.77
N SER A 55 5.80 -3.91 -7.82
CA SER A 55 7.04 -4.68 -7.67
C SER A 55 7.32 -5.03 -6.20
N GLY A 56 8.15 -6.05 -5.98
CA GLY A 56 8.52 -6.53 -4.64
C GLY A 56 7.66 -7.70 -4.19
N THR A 57 6.39 -7.45 -3.90
CA THR A 57 5.40 -8.46 -3.50
C THR A 57 4.00 -8.08 -3.99
N ASN A 58 3.07 -9.04 -3.94
CA ASN A 58 1.66 -8.76 -4.21
C ASN A 58 1.10 -7.81 -3.14
N ALA A 59 0.12 -6.99 -3.52
CA ALA A 59 -0.48 -5.98 -2.65
C ALA A 59 -2.00 -6.16 -2.54
N LEU A 60 -2.52 -5.86 -1.36
CA LEU A 60 -3.92 -5.47 -1.19
C LEU A 60 -3.93 -3.94 -1.18
N SER A 61 -4.70 -3.34 -2.07
CA SER A 61 -4.66 -1.89 -2.28
C SER A 61 -6.06 -1.31 -2.26
N VAL A 62 -6.15 -0.06 -1.83
CA VAL A 62 -7.36 0.75 -1.87
C VAL A 62 -7.11 1.97 -2.74
N PHE A 63 -8.04 2.25 -3.64
CA PHE A 63 -8.00 3.45 -4.47
C PHE A 63 -8.85 4.55 -3.85
N CYS A 64 -8.23 5.68 -3.52
CA CYS A 64 -8.91 6.83 -2.95
C CYS A 64 -8.90 8.01 -3.92
N VAL A 65 -10.02 8.72 -4.02
CA VAL A 65 -10.15 9.97 -4.78
C VAL A 65 -10.44 11.09 -3.79
N TYR A 66 -9.67 12.17 -3.87
CA TYR A 66 -9.85 13.38 -3.07
C TYR A 66 -10.11 14.56 -3.98
N THR A 67 -10.75 15.60 -3.45
CA THR A 67 -10.71 16.93 -4.08
C THR A 67 -9.26 17.37 -4.28
N LYS A 68 -9.01 18.28 -5.23
CA LYS A 68 -7.69 18.88 -5.40
C LYS A 68 -7.71 20.34 -4.96
N ASP A 69 -6.75 20.69 -4.10
CA ASP A 69 -6.47 22.08 -3.70
C ASP A 69 -7.72 22.81 -3.13
N LYS A 70 -8.63 22.07 -2.49
CA LYS A 70 -9.85 22.62 -1.87
C LYS A 70 -9.67 23.03 -0.42
N ALA A 71 -8.45 22.92 0.10
CA ALA A 71 -8.08 23.35 1.45
C ALA A 71 -8.52 24.79 1.78
N SER A 72 -8.47 25.73 0.84
CA SER A 72 -8.91 27.12 1.06
C SER A 72 -10.42 27.28 1.16
N ASP A 73 -11.16 26.39 0.52
CA ASP A 73 -12.62 26.46 0.40
C ASP A 73 -13.32 25.68 1.54
N ILE A 74 -12.58 24.77 2.19
CA ILE A 74 -13.08 23.94 3.29
C ILE A 74 -12.90 24.69 4.61
N SER A 75 -14.02 25.14 5.17
CA SER A 75 -14.06 25.73 6.50
C SER A 75 -13.61 24.71 7.55
N ASN A 76 -13.11 25.21 8.68
CA ASN A 76 -12.82 24.38 9.83
C ASN A 76 -14.16 23.89 10.41
N VAL A 77 -14.50 22.62 10.19
CA VAL A 77 -15.73 21.99 10.64
C VAL A 77 -15.39 20.91 11.66
N MET A 78 -16.05 20.97 12.82
CA MET A 78 -15.90 19.98 13.88
C MET A 78 -17.28 19.44 14.27
N ASN A 79 -17.43 18.11 14.29
CA ASN A 79 -18.65 17.41 14.66
C ASN A 79 -18.34 16.15 15.52
N GLY A 80 -19.37 15.58 16.15
CA GLY A 80 -19.27 14.39 17.00
C GLY A 80 -18.91 14.71 18.46
N TYR A 81 -19.08 13.71 19.34
CA TYR A 81 -18.72 13.83 20.75
C TYR A 81 -17.22 14.10 20.88
N LEU A 82 -16.85 15.17 21.59
CA LEU A 82 -15.45 15.66 21.71
C LEU A 82 -14.77 16.03 20.38
N GLY A 83 -15.53 16.23 19.30
CA GLY A 83 -14.97 16.71 18.03
C GLY A 83 -14.18 15.67 17.24
N TRP A 84 -14.51 14.38 17.38
CA TRP A 84 -13.81 13.29 16.68
C TRP A 84 -13.87 13.41 15.14
N HIS A 85 -14.88 14.10 14.61
CA HIS A 85 -14.90 14.49 13.20
C HIS A 85 -14.36 15.91 13.09
N HIS A 86 -13.09 16.04 12.74
CA HIS A 86 -12.46 17.33 12.51
C HIS A 86 -11.93 17.40 11.08
N VAL A 87 -12.43 18.36 10.32
CA VAL A 87 -11.96 18.66 8.96
C VAL A 87 -11.46 20.10 8.96
N ASN A 88 -10.17 20.29 8.70
CA ASN A 88 -9.55 21.61 8.71
C ASN A 88 -8.63 21.79 7.51
N LYS A 89 -9.16 22.44 6.47
CA LYS A 89 -8.38 22.82 5.28
C LYS A 89 -7.61 21.64 4.66
N VAL A 90 -8.24 20.48 4.63
CA VAL A 90 -7.71 19.26 4.00
C VAL A 90 -8.60 18.87 2.85
N ASP A 91 -8.02 18.36 1.77
CA ASP A 91 -8.80 17.81 0.66
C ASP A 91 -9.75 16.72 1.16
N THR A 92 -10.99 16.76 0.69
CA THR A 92 -12.06 15.85 1.14
C THR A 92 -12.05 14.58 0.31
N SER A 93 -12.19 13.43 0.98
CA SER A 93 -12.38 12.13 0.31
C SER A 93 -13.72 12.12 -0.41
N ILE A 94 -13.70 11.72 -1.68
CA ILE A 94 -14.87 11.64 -2.56
C ILE A 94 -15.25 10.19 -2.82
N TYR A 95 -14.26 9.32 -2.91
CA TYR A 95 -14.47 7.91 -3.19
C TYR A 95 -13.36 7.07 -2.58
N ILE A 96 -13.73 5.95 -1.96
CA ILE A 96 -12.82 4.91 -1.50
C ILE A 96 -13.26 3.58 -2.09
N SER A 97 -12.40 2.94 -2.88
CA SER A 97 -12.74 1.65 -3.50
C SER A 97 -12.81 0.52 -2.47
N PRO A 98 -13.54 -0.57 -2.79
CA PRO A 98 -13.28 -1.86 -2.16
C PRO A 98 -11.81 -2.26 -2.31
N ILE A 99 -11.32 -3.10 -1.39
CA ILE A 99 -9.96 -3.66 -1.45
C ILE A 99 -9.79 -4.42 -2.76
N THR A 100 -8.71 -4.10 -3.48
CA THR A 100 -8.33 -4.75 -4.73
C THR A 100 -7.00 -5.47 -4.54
N GLN A 101 -6.94 -6.74 -4.92
CA GLN A 101 -5.68 -7.49 -4.95
C GLN A 101 -4.93 -7.16 -6.24
N LEU A 102 -3.68 -6.70 -6.10
CA LEU A 102 -2.77 -6.42 -7.20
C LEU A 102 -1.61 -7.41 -7.17
N SER A 103 -1.34 -8.02 -8.32
CA SER A 103 -0.21 -8.94 -8.49
C SER A 103 1.05 -8.16 -8.88
N VAL A 104 2.24 -8.70 -8.58
CA VAL A 104 3.49 -8.17 -9.14
C VAL A 104 3.39 -8.10 -10.67
N GLY A 105 3.74 -6.96 -11.25
CA GLY A 105 3.61 -6.68 -12.69
C GLY A 105 2.66 -5.53 -12.99
N ASN A 106 1.98 -5.61 -14.14
CA ASN A 106 1.06 -4.58 -14.61
C ASN A 106 -0.38 -4.93 -14.21
N ASN A 107 -1.08 -3.97 -13.62
CA ASN A 107 -2.45 -4.09 -13.16
C ASN A 107 -3.26 -2.86 -13.61
N GLU A 108 -4.57 -2.93 -13.42
CA GLU A 108 -5.49 -1.82 -13.69
C GLU A 108 -6.42 -1.60 -12.51
N ILE A 109 -6.55 -0.35 -12.09
CA ILE A 109 -7.62 0.11 -11.20
C ILE A 109 -8.66 0.81 -12.07
N ARG A 110 -9.94 0.52 -11.83
CA ARG A 110 -11.04 1.11 -12.59
C ARG A 110 -11.96 1.90 -11.67
N TRP A 111 -12.23 3.15 -12.04
CA TRP A 111 -13.16 4.02 -11.32
C TRP A 111 -14.25 4.52 -12.24
N SER A 112 -15.50 4.51 -11.77
CA SER A 112 -16.68 4.90 -12.53
C SER A 112 -16.89 6.41 -12.62
N GLY A 113 -16.07 7.23 -11.95
CA GLY A 113 -16.31 8.66 -11.82
C GLY A 113 -17.49 8.97 -10.88
N LYS A 114 -17.76 8.09 -9.91
CA LYS A 114 -18.81 8.25 -8.93
C LYS A 114 -18.24 8.38 -7.52
N ASP A 115 -18.95 9.10 -6.66
CA ASP A 115 -18.67 9.18 -5.23
C ASP A 115 -19.11 7.91 -4.49
N ASP A 116 -18.84 7.86 -3.18
CA ASP A 116 -19.22 6.75 -2.30
C ASP A 116 -20.74 6.51 -2.22
N ASP A 117 -21.56 7.53 -2.51
CA ASP A 117 -23.02 7.44 -2.58
C ASP A 117 -23.53 6.97 -3.96
N GLY A 118 -22.63 6.78 -4.92
CA GLY A 118 -22.93 6.33 -6.28
C GLY A 118 -23.40 7.44 -7.23
N ASN A 119 -23.35 8.71 -6.80
CA ASN A 119 -23.62 9.87 -7.62
C ASN A 119 -22.42 10.20 -8.50
N ALA A 120 -22.67 10.79 -9.67
CA ALA A 120 -21.57 11.22 -10.54
C ALA A 120 -20.86 12.43 -9.92
N VAL A 121 -19.53 12.39 -9.87
CA VAL A 121 -18.76 13.53 -9.35
C VAL A 121 -18.84 14.73 -10.32
N PRO A 122 -18.87 15.98 -9.83
CA PRO A 122 -18.82 17.15 -10.68
C PRO A 122 -17.57 17.18 -11.58
N LYS A 123 -17.65 17.87 -12.72
CA LYS A 123 -16.46 18.10 -13.56
C LYS A 123 -15.45 18.95 -12.79
N GLY A 124 -14.20 18.50 -12.69
CA GLY A 124 -13.17 19.20 -11.95
C GLY A 124 -11.85 18.45 -11.88
N GLU A 125 -10.94 18.94 -11.04
CA GLU A 125 -9.68 18.28 -10.76
C GLU A 125 -9.73 17.55 -9.42
N TYR A 126 -9.08 16.39 -9.38
CA TYR A 126 -9.07 15.48 -8.23
C TYR A 126 -7.67 14.91 -8.04
N THR A 127 -7.34 14.58 -6.79
CA THR A 127 -6.07 13.96 -6.41
C THR A 127 -6.33 12.49 -6.07
N LYS A 128 -5.47 11.58 -6.54
CA LYS A 128 -5.50 10.18 -6.10
C LYS A 128 -4.69 9.99 -4.82
N GLY A 129 -5.20 9.19 -3.90
CA GLY A 129 -4.41 8.58 -2.83
C GLY A 129 -4.09 7.13 -3.16
N GLU A 130 -2.93 6.65 -2.74
CA GLU A 130 -2.52 5.26 -2.85
C GLU A 130 -2.20 4.75 -1.44
N PHE A 131 -2.95 3.74 -0.98
CA PHE A 131 -2.70 3.02 0.28
C PHE A 131 -2.72 1.50 0.04
#